data_AF-A0A846NEN3-F1
#
_entry.id   AF-A0A846NEN3-F1
#
_cell.length_a   1.000
_cell.length_b   1.000
_cell.length_c   1.000
_cell.angle_alpha   90.00
_cell.angle_beta   90.00
_cell.angle_gamma   90.00
#
_symmetry.space_group_name_H-M   'P 1'
#
loop_
_entity.id
_entity.type
_entity.pdbx_description
1 polymer ?
#
loop_
_entity_poly.entity_id
_entity_poly.type
_entity_poly.pdbx_seq_one_letter_code
_entity_poly.pdbx_strand_id
1 'polypeptide(L)' 'MVNLRLKRKLAARTLGVGTDRVWFDPEQLDELEGIDTREDIKVLVDRKIIKVLKRKGQSKREGRTKKGPGSRK' A
#
# COMPACT_ATOMS: atom_id res chain seq x y z
N MET A 1 11.85 -21.79 2.31
CA MET A 1 10.51 -21.22 2.02
C MET A 1 10.48 -19.78 2.51
N VAL A 2 10.38 -18.81 1.60
CA VAL A 2 10.45 -17.39 1.95
C VAL A 2 9.14 -16.88 2.55
N ASN A 3 9.23 -16.20 3.69
CA ASN A 3 8.07 -15.65 4.37
C ASN A 3 7.75 -14.23 3.88
N LEU A 4 7.03 -14.15 2.75
CA LEU A 4 6.60 -12.88 2.14
C LEU A 4 5.76 -12.01 3.10
N ARG A 5 5.06 -12.60 4.07
CA ARG A 5 4.27 -11.83 5.05
C ARG A 5 5.18 -11.03 5.98
N LEU A 6 6.29 -11.60 6.44
CA LEU A 6 7.25 -10.90 7.30
C LEU A 6 7.95 -9.78 6.53
N LYS A 7 8.38 -10.05 5.30
CA LYS A 7 9.00 -9.03 4.43
C LYS A 7 8.03 -7.88 4.12
N ARG A 8 6.76 -8.19 3.90
CA ARG A 8 5.70 -7.17 3.74
C ARG A 8 5.52 -6.31 4.98
N LYS A 9 5.60 -6.89 6.18
CA LYS A 9 5.57 -6.12 7.44
C LYS A 9 6.80 -5.23 7.60
N LEU A 10 7.99 -5.73 7.25
CA LEU A 10 9.22 -4.93 7.30
C LEU A 10 9.13 -3.75 6.32
N ALA A 11 8.72 -4.00 5.07
CA ALA A 11 8.52 -2.96 4.06
C ALA A 11 7.48 -1.91 4.48
N ALA A 12 6.34 -2.35 5.01
CA ALA A 12 5.29 -1.48 5.53
C ALA A 12 5.80 -0.56 6.65
N ARG A 13 6.57 -1.10 7.60
CA ARG A 13 7.17 -0.33 8.71
C ARG A 13 8.22 0.67 8.21
N THR A 14 9.06 0.27 7.26
CA THR A 14 10.10 1.15 6.69
C THR A 14 9.49 2.31 5.90
N LEU A 15 8.42 2.06 5.15
CA LEU A 15 7.76 3.05 4.30
C LEU A 15 6.64 3.83 5.00
N GLY A 16 6.28 3.47 6.23
CA GLY A 16 5.22 4.13 6.99
C GLY A 16 3.81 3.94 6.40
N VAL A 17 3.57 2.82 5.71
CA VAL A 17 2.28 2.51 5.07
C VAL A 17 1.68 1.23 5.63
N GLY A 18 0.37 1.03 5.44
CA GLY A 18 -0.28 -0.24 5.80
C GLY A 18 0.23 -1.42 4.96
N THR A 19 0.26 -2.62 5.54
CA THR A 19 0.74 -3.85 4.87
C THR A 19 -0.01 -4.14 3.58
N ASP A 20 -1.30 -3.80 3.50
CA ASP A 20 -2.12 -4.03 2.30
C ASP A 20 -1.72 -3.14 1.12
N ARG A 21 -1.02 -2.03 1.39
CA ARG A 21 -0.57 -1.09 0.36
C ARG A 21 0.78 -1.45 -0.25
N VAL A 22 1.49 -2.44 0.31
CA VAL A 22 2.77 -2.89 -0.21
C VAL A 22 2.53 -3.96 -1.26
N TRP A 23 2.86 -3.63 -2.50
CA TRP A 23 2.80 -4.53 -3.65
C TRP A 23 4.20 -5.00 -4.03
N PHE A 24 4.30 -6.28 -4.38
CA PHE A 24 5.53 -6.94 -4.79
C PHE A 24 5.40 -7.37 -6.23
N ASP A 25 6.47 -7.19 -6.99
CA ASP A 25 6.53 -7.69 -8.36
C ASP A 25 6.61 -9.23 -8.39
N PRO A 26 5.65 -9.93 -9.00
CA PRO A 26 5.69 -11.39 -9.10
C PRO A 26 6.80 -11.90 -10.02
N GLU A 27 7.34 -11.06 -10.91
CA GLU A 27 8.38 -11.47 -11.86
C GLU A 27 9.79 -11.45 -11.23
N GLN A 28 9.96 -10.74 -10.11
CA GLN A 28 11.26 -10.52 -9.45
C GLN A 28 11.25 -10.99 -7.99
N LEU A 29 10.69 -12.18 -7.76
CA LEU A 29 10.62 -12.78 -6.42
C LEU A 29 12.01 -13.12 -5.86
N ASP A 30 13.00 -13.38 -6.71
CA ASP A 30 14.36 -13.74 -6.30
C ASP A 30 15.05 -12.58 -5.55
N GLU A 31 14.88 -11.34 -6.01
CA GLU A 31 15.39 -10.16 -5.29
C GLU A 31 14.67 -9.96 -3.94
N LEU A 32 13.42 -10.43 -3.83
CA LEU A 32 12.66 -10.42 -2.57
C LEU A 32 13.09 -11.55 -1.62
N GLU A 33 13.89 -12.53 -2.03
CA GLU A 33 14.35 -13.61 -1.15
C GLU A 33 15.55 -13.19 -0.29
N GLY A 34 16.43 -12.33 -0.80
CA GLY A 34 17.65 -11.88 -0.11
C GLY A 34 17.49 -10.69 0.84
N ILE A 35 16.33 -10.03 0.85
CA ILE A 35 16.08 -8.86 1.72
C ILE A 35 15.95 -9.26 3.20
N ASP A 36 16.74 -8.61 4.05
CA ASP A 36 16.58 -8.67 5.52
C ASP A 36 16.62 -7.29 6.18
N THR A 37 17.23 -6.28 5.55
CA THR A 37 17.43 -4.95 6.15
C THR A 37 16.42 -3.91 5.64
N ARG A 38 16.39 -2.74 6.31
CA ARG A 38 15.53 -1.62 5.89
C ARG A 38 16.12 -0.88 4.69
N GLU A 39 17.43 -0.88 4.58
CA GLU A 39 18.20 -0.28 3.49
C GLU A 39 17.89 -0.99 2.18
N ASP A 40 17.88 -2.33 2.19
CA ASP A 40 17.54 -3.13 1.00
C ASP A 40 16.13 -2.81 0.48
N ILE A 41 15.15 -2.62 1.39
CA ILE A 41 13.79 -2.21 1.00
C ILE A 41 13.80 -0.88 0.25
N LYS A 42 14.62 0.10 0.66
CA LYS A 42 14.70 1.39 -0.04
C LYS A 42 15.24 1.20 -1.45
N VAL A 43 16.30 0.40 -1.60
CA VAL A 43 16.88 0.07 -2.92
C VAL A 43 15.84 -0.62 -3.82
N LEU A 44 15.07 -1.56 -3.27
CA LEU A 44 14.03 -2.27 -4.04
C LEU A 44 12.84 -1.40 -4.42
N VAL A 45 12.53 -0.38 -3.62
CA VAL A 45 11.52 0.64 -3.97
C VAL A 45 12.03 1.52 -5.11
N ASP A 46 13.30 1.92 -5.08
CA ASP A 46 13.93 2.69 -6.16
C ASP A 46 13.98 1.90 -7.47
N ARG A 47 14.25 0.58 -7.39
CA ARG A 47 14.18 -0.37 -8.52
C ARG A 47 12.75 -0.71 -8.96
N LYS A 48 11.72 -0.20 -8.27
CA LYS A 48 10.29 -0.45 -8.52
C LYS A 48 9.85 -1.90 -8.35
N ILE A 49 10.62 -2.74 -7.66
CA ILE A 49 10.23 -4.11 -7.31
C ILE A 49 9.17 -4.08 -6.19
N ILE A 50 9.33 -3.15 -5.26
CA ILE A 50 8.35 -2.86 -4.22
C ILE A 50 7.62 -1.57 -4.58
N LYS A 51 6.29 -1.64 -4.69
CA LYS A 51 5.45 -0.47 -5.00
C LYS A 51 4.49 -0.18 -3.84
N VAL A 52 4.28 1.10 -3.57
CA VAL A 52 3.25 1.57 -2.63
C VAL A 52 2.00 1.92 -3.40
N LEU A 53 0.94 1.14 -3.21
CA LEU A 53 -0.36 1.39 -3.79
C LEU A 53 -0.98 2.66 -3.19
N LYS A 54 -1.69 3.43 -4.03
CA LYS A 54 -2.45 4.61 -3.58
C LYS A 54 -3.53 4.18 -2.56
N ARG A 55 -3.84 5.07 -1.62
CA ARG A 55 -4.95 4.84 -0.68
C ARG A 55 -6.25 4.75 -1.47
N LYS A 56 -7.02 3.69 -1.26
CA LYS A 56 -8.39 3.58 -1.80
C LYS A 56 -9.27 4.59 -1.04
N GLY A 57 -9.61 5.69 -1.71
CA GLY A 57 -10.61 6.63 -1.23
C GLY A 57 -12.02 6.16 -1.58
N GLN A 58 -13.02 6.79 -0.96
CA GLN A 58 -14.41 6.70 -1.43
C GLN A 58 -14.63 7.78 -2.49
N SER A 59 -15.36 7.47 -3.55
CA SER A 59 -15.78 8.50 -4.50
C SER A 59 -16.80 9.40 -3.81
N LYS A 60 -16.51 10.70 -3.75
CA LYS A 60 -17.48 11.69 -3.26
C LYS A 60 -18.43 11.99 -4.40
N ARG A 61 -19.60 11.34 -4.43
CA ARG A 61 -20.74 11.85 -5.21
C ARG A 61 -21.31 13.04 -4.45
N GLU A 62 -21.46 14.18 -5.10
CA GLU A 62 -22.28 15.26 -4.54
C GLU A 62 -23.68 14.71 -4.29
N GLY A 63 -24.08 14.68 -3.02
CA GLY A 63 -25.42 14.27 -2.65
C GLY A 63 -26.42 15.24 -3.29
N ARG A 64 -27.49 14.72 -3.88
CA ARG A 64 -28.63 15.56 -4.29
C ARG A 64 -29.13 16.31 -3.06
N THR A 65 -28.98 17.63 -3.05
CA THR A 65 -29.46 18.47 -1.94
C THR A 65 -30.98 18.35 -1.90
N LYS A 66 -31.53 17.71 -0.87
CA LYS A 66 -32.98 17.70 -0.64
C LYS A 66 -33.37 19.08 -0.11
N LYS A 67 -34.03 19.88 -0.95
CA LYS A 67 -34.58 21.20 -0.58
C LYS A 67 -36.07 21.05 -0.25
N GLY A 68 -36.52 21.59 0.88
CA GLY A 68 -37.93 21.62 1.29
C GLY A 68 -38.11 21.74 2.81
N PRO A 69 -39.28 22.18 3.30
CA PRO A 69 -39.58 22.13 4.73
C PRO A 69 -39.50 20.67 5.23
N GLY A 70 -38.86 20.44 6.37
CA GLY A 70 -38.55 19.09 6.88
C GLY A 70 -37.25 18.45 6.37
N SER A 71 -36.46 19.15 5.52
CA SER A 71 -35.15 18.66 5.07
C SER A 71 -33.99 18.97 6.03
N ARG A 72 -34.21 19.87 6.98
CA ARG A 72 -33.32 20.14 8.11
C ARG A 72 -33.99 19.55 9.36
N LYS A 73 -33.29 18.65 10.06
CA LYS A 73 -33.65 18.24 11.41
C LYS A 73 -33.10 19.24 12.41
#